data_AF-A0A1X7V4Q8-F1
#
_entry.id   AF-A0A1X7V4Q8-F1
#
_cell.length_a   1.000
_cell.length_b   1.000
_cell.length_c   1.000
_cell.angle_alpha   90.00
_cell.angle_beta   90.00
_cell.angle_gamma   90.00
#
_symmetry.space_group_name_H-M   'P 1'
#
loop_
_entity.id
_entity.type
_entity.pdbx_description
1 polymer ?
#
loop_
_entity_poly.entity_id
_entity_poly.type
_entity_poly.pdbx_seq_one_letter_code
_entity_poly.pdbx_strand_id
1 'polypeptide(L)'
;MGTLCGSGGGWTRLAYLDMSDATQNCPSGFRLYQSGGVRACGKYGGGCESVQFPSNSISYSQICGRVTGYQYGRPDALNNYKNINSYYVEGVSITRGSPRQHVWTLVAGQRESDTSSGSCPCNNGSIETVQSFIGNNYFCESGSPNYPSSTLYTSDPLWDGQECNGIESPCCSVPGIPWFHRDYGNTTTTDYIELRVCASIGSEDSP
;
A
#
# COMPACT_ATOMS: atom_id res chain seq x y z
N MET A 1 -4.22 14.07 -20.22
CA MET A 1 -4.34 13.08 -19.12
C MET A 1 -5.46 12.14 -19.50
N GLY A 2 -5.25 10.83 -19.45
CA GLY A 2 -6.31 9.85 -19.71
C GLY A 2 -7.36 9.81 -18.59
N THR A 3 -8.30 8.88 -18.69
CA THR A 3 -9.28 8.61 -17.63
C THR A 3 -8.55 8.09 -16.38
N LEU A 4 -8.62 8.81 -15.26
CA LEU A 4 -8.09 8.40 -13.96
C LEU A 4 -9.26 8.12 -13.03
N CYS A 5 -9.27 6.95 -12.39
CA CYS A 5 -10.36 6.50 -11.52
C CYS A 5 -11.76 6.71 -12.14
N GLY A 6 -11.92 6.36 -13.43
CA GLY A 6 -13.20 6.46 -14.14
C GLY A 6 -13.61 7.87 -14.59
N SER A 7 -12.83 8.92 -14.29
CA SER A 7 -13.13 10.31 -14.68
C SER A 7 -12.10 10.89 -15.66
N GLY A 8 -12.59 11.60 -16.68
CA GLY A 8 -11.81 12.22 -17.77
C GLY A 8 -11.25 13.62 -17.48
N GLY A 9 -11.22 14.09 -16.23
CA GLY A 9 -10.73 15.42 -15.87
C GLY A 9 -10.84 15.75 -14.38
N GLY A 10 -10.39 16.94 -13.99
CA GLY A 10 -10.43 17.40 -12.59
C GLY A 10 -9.27 16.90 -11.71
N TRP A 11 -8.30 16.20 -12.30
CA TRP A 11 -7.15 15.65 -11.58
C TRP A 11 -5.93 16.56 -11.68
N THR A 12 -5.31 16.85 -10.53
CA THR A 12 -3.98 17.45 -10.46
C THR A 12 -3.03 16.47 -9.80
N ARG A 13 -1.87 16.23 -10.42
CA ARG A 13 -0.85 15.33 -9.87
C ARG A 13 -0.19 15.99 -8.66
N LEU A 14 -0.30 15.37 -7.49
CA LEU A 14 0.38 15.82 -6.26
C LEU A 14 1.68 15.08 -5.98
N ALA A 15 1.82 13.83 -6.41
CA ALA A 15 2.98 13.00 -6.16
C ALA A 15 3.39 12.22 -7.42
N TYR A 16 4.69 11.99 -7.56
CA TYR A 16 5.27 11.08 -8.54
C TYR A 16 6.48 10.41 -7.89
N LEU A 17 6.38 9.10 -7.66
CA LEU A 17 7.46 8.25 -7.19
C LEU A 17 7.36 6.95 -7.98
N ASP A 18 8.17 6.84 -9.03
CA ASP A 18 8.18 5.69 -9.93
C ASP A 18 9.61 5.19 -10.06
N MET A 19 9.92 4.10 -9.38
CA MET A 19 11.29 3.58 -9.34
C MET A 19 11.67 2.79 -10.61
N SER A 20 10.73 2.58 -11.54
CA SER A 20 11.07 2.10 -12.90
C SER A 20 11.79 3.19 -13.71
N ASP A 21 11.52 4.46 -13.42
CA ASP A 21 12.29 5.60 -13.92
C ASP A 21 13.63 5.69 -13.18
N ALA A 22 14.71 5.40 -13.91
CA ALA A 22 16.09 5.42 -13.41
C ALA A 22 16.51 6.78 -12.81
N THR A 23 15.81 7.87 -13.16
CA THR A 23 16.12 9.22 -12.67
C THR A 23 15.48 9.54 -11.31
N GLN A 24 14.50 8.73 -10.87
CA GLN A 24 13.87 8.89 -9.56
C GLN A 24 14.79 8.36 -8.44
N ASN A 25 14.76 9.05 -7.30
CA ASN A 25 15.46 8.64 -6.08
C ASN A 25 14.44 8.41 -4.96
N CYS A 26 14.79 7.55 -4.01
CA CYS A 26 13.95 7.36 -2.84
C CYS A 26 13.87 8.65 -2.01
N PRO A 27 12.68 9.01 -1.52
CA PRO A 27 12.53 10.18 -0.66
C PRO A 27 13.36 10.04 0.62
N SER A 28 13.64 11.16 1.28
CA SER A 28 14.34 11.17 2.57
C SER A 28 13.67 10.21 3.55
N GLY A 29 14.49 9.46 4.30
CA GLY A 29 14.03 8.42 5.23
C GLY A 29 13.95 7.03 4.59
N PHE A 30 13.59 6.95 3.31
CA PHE A 30 13.55 5.69 2.58
C PHE A 30 14.93 5.27 2.08
N ARG A 31 15.11 3.96 1.89
CA ARG A 31 16.30 3.35 1.30
C ARG A 31 15.99 2.79 -0.07
N LEU A 32 16.93 2.97 -1.00
CA LEU A 32 16.88 2.31 -2.30
C LEU A 32 17.26 0.84 -2.11
N TYR A 33 16.36 -0.04 -2.53
CA TYR A 33 16.64 -1.46 -2.69
C TYR A 33 16.69 -1.79 -4.18
N GLN A 34 17.73 -2.51 -4.57
CA GLN A 34 17.92 -2.92 -5.96
C GLN A 34 18.38 -4.38 -6.00
N SER A 35 17.46 -5.27 -6.38
CA SER A 35 17.67 -6.70 -6.49
C SER A 35 16.69 -7.29 -7.50
N GLY A 36 17.01 -8.43 -8.11
CA GLY A 36 16.13 -9.11 -9.06
C GLY A 36 15.76 -8.28 -10.29
N GLY A 37 16.56 -7.27 -10.66
CA GLY A 37 16.28 -6.36 -11.78
C GLY A 37 15.28 -5.23 -11.45
N VAL A 38 14.80 -5.16 -10.20
CA VAL A 38 13.84 -4.17 -9.72
C VAL A 38 14.54 -3.12 -8.86
N ARG A 39 14.06 -1.88 -8.94
CA ARG A 39 14.37 -0.79 -7.99
C ARG A 39 13.11 -0.47 -7.21
N ALA A 40 13.22 -0.38 -5.89
CA ALA A 40 12.11 -0.01 -5.01
C ALA A 40 12.60 0.83 -3.82
N CYS A 41 11.68 1.58 -3.23
CA CYS A 41 11.93 2.30 -1.99
C CYS A 41 11.33 1.54 -0.82
N GLY A 42 12.16 1.26 0.18
CA GLY A 42 11.74 0.61 1.42
C GLY A 42 12.25 1.37 2.63
N LYS A 43 12.14 0.74 3.79
CA LYS A 43 12.70 1.21 5.06
C LYS A 43 13.46 0.07 5.72
N TYR A 44 14.21 0.39 6.76
CA TYR A 44 14.86 -0.59 7.64
C TYR A 44 14.33 -0.43 9.06
N GLY A 45 14.11 -1.53 9.79
CA GLY A 45 13.62 -1.47 11.17
C GLY A 45 12.09 -1.57 11.29
N GLY A 46 11.60 -1.79 12.51
CA GLY A 46 10.15 -1.74 12.80
C GLY A 46 9.62 -0.31 12.88
N GLY A 47 8.31 -0.14 12.71
CA GLY A 47 7.63 1.16 12.69
C GLY A 47 7.21 1.59 11.30
N CYS A 48 7.12 2.90 11.07
CA CYS A 48 6.77 3.47 9.77
C CYS A 48 7.75 4.58 9.39
N GLU A 49 8.16 4.59 8.14
CA GLU A 49 8.84 5.72 7.50
C GLU A 49 7.84 6.45 6.61
N SER A 50 7.89 7.79 6.54
CA SER A 50 6.91 8.55 5.78
C SER A 50 7.48 9.70 4.96
N VAL A 51 6.79 10.00 3.86
CA VAL A 51 6.99 11.20 3.04
C VAL A 51 5.67 11.91 2.89
N GLN A 52 5.70 13.24 3.01
CA GLN A 52 4.55 14.10 2.80
C GLN A 52 4.66 14.82 1.46
N PHE A 53 3.56 14.82 0.71
CA PHE A 53 3.37 15.54 -0.53
C PHE A 53 2.45 16.73 -0.26
N PRO A 54 2.96 17.97 -0.25
CA PRO A 54 2.14 19.13 0.02
C PRO A 54 1.11 19.32 -1.11
N SER A 55 -0.12 19.67 -0.74
CA SER A 55 -1.16 20.05 -1.69
C SER A 55 -0.87 21.38 -2.39
N ASN A 56 0.06 22.18 -1.86
CA ASN A 56 0.37 23.55 -2.32
C ASN A 56 -0.89 24.43 -2.43
N SER A 57 -1.76 24.34 -1.41
CA SER A 57 -3.04 25.06 -1.32
C SER A 57 -4.07 24.67 -2.39
N ILE A 58 -3.84 23.59 -3.14
CA ILE A 58 -4.84 23.01 -4.02
C ILE A 58 -5.91 22.35 -3.17
N SER A 59 -7.15 22.82 -3.32
CA SER A 59 -8.31 22.24 -2.67
C SER A 59 -8.78 21.01 -3.46
N TYR A 60 -9.02 19.89 -2.77
CA TYR A 60 -9.48 18.64 -3.38
C TYR A 60 -10.55 17.96 -2.54
N SER A 61 -11.46 17.23 -3.20
CA SER A 61 -12.45 16.34 -2.58
C SER A 61 -12.25 14.87 -2.95
N GLN A 62 -11.32 14.57 -3.85
CA GLN A 62 -11.08 13.21 -4.31
C GLN A 62 -9.58 12.93 -4.40
N ILE A 63 -9.20 11.67 -4.18
CA ILE A 63 -7.85 11.17 -4.34
C ILE A 63 -7.91 9.95 -5.26
N CYS A 64 -7.14 9.98 -6.33
CA CYS A 64 -6.91 8.84 -7.21
C CYS A 64 -5.42 8.53 -7.22
N GLY A 65 -5.05 7.28 -6.96
CA GLY A 65 -3.64 6.91 -6.89
C GLY A 65 -3.41 5.43 -7.15
N ARG A 66 -2.17 5.08 -7.42
CA ARG A 66 -1.69 3.71 -7.59
C ARG A 66 -0.39 3.57 -6.83
N VAL A 67 -0.23 2.45 -6.15
CA VAL A 67 1.03 2.03 -5.51
C VAL A 67 1.28 0.61 -5.95
N THR A 68 2.51 0.34 -6.41
CA THR A 68 3.00 -1.01 -6.69
C THR A 68 4.16 -1.26 -5.75
N GLY A 69 4.17 -2.41 -5.11
CA GLY A 69 5.21 -2.83 -4.17
C GLY A 69 5.74 -4.22 -4.47
N TYR A 70 6.66 -4.67 -3.65
CA TYR A 70 7.19 -6.03 -3.71
C TYR A 70 7.27 -6.57 -2.29
N GLN A 71 6.87 -7.82 -2.11
CA GLN A 71 7.03 -8.50 -0.83
C GLN A 71 8.52 -8.78 -0.57
N TYR A 72 8.96 -8.49 0.64
CA TYR A 72 10.22 -9.01 1.16
C TYR A 72 9.92 -9.84 2.41
N GLY A 73 10.44 -11.06 2.47
CA GLY A 73 10.30 -11.90 3.65
C GLY A 73 8.84 -12.23 3.98
N ARG A 74 8.45 -12.09 5.25
CA ARG A 74 7.24 -12.71 5.81
C ARG A 74 6.28 -11.68 6.43
N PRO A 75 5.65 -10.80 5.62
CA PRO A 75 4.78 -9.78 6.17
C PRO A 75 3.67 -10.32 7.06
N ASP A 76 3.43 -9.67 8.19
CA ASP A 76 2.36 -10.02 9.16
C ASP A 76 0.98 -9.45 8.77
N ALA A 77 0.84 -8.86 7.58
CA ALA A 77 -0.36 -8.20 7.09
C ALA A 77 -0.86 -7.05 7.98
N LEU A 78 -1.80 -7.29 8.91
CA LEU A 78 -2.43 -6.27 9.73
C LEU A 78 -2.14 -6.44 11.22
N ASN A 79 -1.88 -5.32 11.90
CA ASN A 79 -1.79 -5.28 13.35
C ASN A 79 -3.03 -4.59 13.96
N ASN A 80 -4.04 -5.41 14.25
CA ASN A 80 -5.35 -4.95 14.71
C ASN A 80 -5.36 -4.26 16.09
N TYR A 81 -4.26 -4.36 16.85
CA TYR A 81 -4.10 -3.67 18.14
C TYR A 81 -3.51 -2.26 18.00
N LYS A 82 -3.16 -1.85 16.79
CA LYS A 82 -2.56 -0.54 16.49
C LYS A 82 -3.57 0.38 15.81
N ASN A 83 -3.35 1.68 15.99
CA ASN A 83 -4.15 2.74 15.37
C ASN A 83 -3.42 3.36 14.18
N ILE A 84 -4.12 4.27 13.49
CA ILE A 84 -3.62 4.98 12.30
C ILE A 84 -2.27 5.68 12.50
N ASN A 85 -1.87 6.04 13.73
CA ASN A 85 -0.59 6.70 13.99
C ASN A 85 0.57 5.74 14.21
N SER A 86 0.33 4.43 14.20
CA SER A 86 1.33 3.39 14.42
C SER A 86 1.50 2.51 13.16
N TYR A 87 2.27 1.43 13.28
CA TYR A 87 2.53 0.42 12.24
C TYR A 87 1.37 -0.60 12.19
N TYR A 88 0.18 -0.11 11.87
CA TYR A 88 -1.03 -0.94 11.87
C TYR A 88 -1.14 -1.89 10.68
N VAL A 89 -0.24 -1.73 9.70
CA VAL A 89 -0.15 -2.52 8.47
C VAL A 89 1.32 -2.82 8.19
N GLU A 90 1.59 -4.00 7.67
CA GLU A 90 2.83 -4.33 6.96
C GLU A 90 2.59 -4.10 5.46
N GLY A 91 3.24 -3.08 4.92
CA GLY A 91 2.92 -2.54 3.59
C GLY A 91 2.83 -1.02 3.60
N VAL A 92 1.87 -0.47 2.87
CA VAL A 92 1.76 0.98 2.64
C VAL A 92 0.47 1.55 3.25
N SER A 93 0.59 2.65 3.99
CA SER A 93 -0.54 3.45 4.45
C SER A 93 -0.53 4.80 3.75
N ILE A 94 -1.62 5.13 3.06
CA ILE A 94 -1.86 6.47 2.50
C ILE A 94 -2.78 7.22 3.45
N THR A 95 -2.34 8.39 3.89
CA THR A 95 -3.08 9.25 4.83
C THR A 95 -3.08 10.70 4.41
N ARG A 96 -3.89 11.54 5.05
CA ARG A 96 -3.88 12.99 4.84
C ARG A 96 -4.00 13.78 6.14
N GLY A 97 -3.45 14.98 6.13
CA GLY A 97 -3.69 16.01 7.13
C GLY A 97 -3.14 15.71 8.53
N SER A 98 -3.36 16.66 9.43
CA SER A 98 -3.02 16.58 10.85
C SER A 98 -4.18 17.16 11.69
N PRO A 99 -4.90 16.36 12.49
CA PRO A 99 -4.65 14.95 12.81
C PRO A 99 -4.77 14.03 11.61
N ARG A 100 -4.01 12.93 11.63
CA ARG A 100 -3.92 11.97 10.52
C ARG A 100 -5.28 11.35 10.20
N GLN A 101 -5.69 11.41 8.94
CA GLN A 101 -6.91 10.80 8.42
C GLN A 101 -6.59 9.72 7.39
N HIS A 102 -7.40 8.66 7.37
CA HIS A 102 -7.23 7.53 6.47
C HIS A 102 -7.64 7.86 5.03
N VAL A 103 -6.80 7.45 4.07
CA VAL A 103 -7.11 7.51 2.64
C VAL A 103 -7.24 6.09 2.09
N TRP A 104 -6.16 5.30 2.16
CA TRP A 104 -6.11 3.94 1.65
C TRP A 104 -5.05 3.10 2.39
N THR A 105 -5.28 1.80 2.52
CA THR A 105 -4.31 0.84 3.06
C THR A 105 -3.92 -0.14 1.96
N LEU A 106 -2.63 -0.42 1.78
CA LEU A 106 -2.13 -1.48 0.91
C LEU A 106 -1.40 -2.50 1.78
N VAL A 107 -2.01 -3.65 1.97
CA VAL A 107 -1.58 -4.69 2.90
C VAL A 107 -0.75 -5.72 2.15
N ALA A 108 0.45 -6.03 2.61
CA ALA A 108 1.21 -7.16 2.12
C ALA A 108 0.81 -8.41 2.91
N GLY A 109 0.19 -9.39 2.25
CA GLY A 109 -0.10 -10.70 2.83
C GLY A 109 1.17 -11.56 2.91
N GLN A 110 1.17 -12.52 3.83
CA GLN A 110 2.31 -13.41 4.06
C GLN A 110 2.54 -14.38 2.88
N ARG A 111 1.46 -15.02 2.42
CA ARG A 111 1.42 -15.91 1.25
C ARG A 111 0.00 -16.00 0.68
N GLU A 112 -0.12 -16.32 -0.60
CA GLU A 112 -1.40 -16.42 -1.33
C GLU A 112 -2.39 -17.41 -0.67
N SER A 113 -1.86 -18.45 -0.03
CA SER A 113 -2.65 -19.58 0.52
C SER A 113 -3.01 -19.46 2.00
N ASP A 114 -2.78 -18.31 2.65
CA ASP A 114 -3.14 -18.09 4.05
C ASP A 114 -4.59 -17.63 4.28
N THR A 115 -5.22 -18.17 5.33
CA THR A 115 -6.56 -17.79 5.82
C THR A 115 -6.57 -17.33 7.28
N SER A 116 -5.40 -17.31 7.92
CA SER A 116 -5.25 -17.06 9.36
C SER A 116 -4.35 -15.83 9.61
N SER A 117 -3.62 -15.79 10.72
CA SER A 117 -2.70 -14.69 10.99
C SER A 117 -1.73 -14.47 9.82
N GLY A 118 -1.63 -13.23 9.35
CA GLY A 118 -0.82 -12.84 8.20
C GLY A 118 -1.51 -13.01 6.84
N SER A 119 -2.76 -13.46 6.79
CA SER A 119 -3.52 -13.52 5.53
C SER A 119 -4.01 -12.14 5.08
N CYS A 120 -4.34 -12.05 3.81
CA CYS A 120 -5.13 -10.95 3.32
C CYS A 120 -6.59 -11.03 3.82
N PRO A 121 -7.20 -9.91 4.29
CA PRO A 121 -8.58 -9.92 4.74
C PRO A 121 -9.59 -10.29 3.64
N CYS A 122 -9.23 -10.08 2.37
CA CYS A 122 -10.05 -10.44 1.21
C CYS A 122 -9.90 -11.91 0.78
N ASN A 123 -8.97 -12.67 1.35
CA ASN A 123 -8.83 -14.09 1.03
C ASN A 123 -10.12 -14.86 1.34
N ASN A 124 -10.50 -15.78 0.47
CA ASN A 124 -11.65 -16.63 0.69
C ASN A 124 -11.45 -17.50 1.95
N GLY A 125 -12.31 -17.33 2.95
CA GLY A 125 -12.20 -18.01 4.24
C GLY A 125 -11.21 -17.37 5.22
N SER A 126 -10.70 -16.17 4.93
CA SER A 126 -9.86 -15.40 5.85
C SER A 126 -10.61 -15.07 7.15
N ILE A 127 -9.95 -15.25 8.29
CA ILE A 127 -10.44 -14.77 9.59
C ILE A 127 -9.92 -13.37 9.93
N GLU A 128 -8.99 -12.85 9.13
CA GLU A 128 -8.45 -11.51 9.34
C GLU A 128 -9.52 -10.45 9.08
N THR A 129 -9.49 -9.40 9.89
CA THR A 129 -10.42 -8.28 9.76
C THR A 129 -9.65 -6.99 9.72
N VAL A 130 -10.19 -6.01 9.00
CA VAL A 130 -9.62 -4.66 8.95
C VAL A 130 -10.12 -3.84 10.13
N GLN A 131 -9.27 -2.94 10.63
CA GLN A 131 -9.71 -1.95 11.61
C GLN A 131 -10.80 -1.04 11.03
N SER A 132 -11.71 -0.58 11.89
CA SER A 132 -12.90 0.19 11.49
C SER A 132 -12.59 1.46 10.68
N PHE A 133 -11.43 2.09 10.90
CA PHE A 133 -11.03 3.29 10.16
C PHE A 133 -10.59 3.01 8.71
N ILE A 134 -10.23 1.76 8.38
CA ILE A 134 -9.88 1.33 7.02
C ILE A 134 -11.17 1.10 6.22
N GLY A 135 -12.10 0.32 6.80
CA GLY A 135 -13.32 -0.11 6.13
C GLY A 135 -12.99 -0.80 4.80
N ASN A 136 -13.66 -0.39 3.72
CA ASN A 136 -13.46 -0.97 2.38
C ASN A 136 -12.34 -0.30 1.57
N ASN A 137 -11.55 0.61 2.17
CA ASN A 137 -10.56 1.42 1.47
C ASN A 137 -9.18 0.78 1.58
N TYR A 138 -9.06 -0.46 1.11
CA TYR A 138 -7.80 -1.18 1.11
C TYR A 138 -7.64 -2.07 -0.12
N PHE A 139 -6.39 -2.35 -0.46
CA PHE A 139 -5.99 -3.48 -1.27
C PHE A 139 -5.13 -4.41 -0.43
N CYS A 140 -5.15 -5.70 -0.72
CA CYS A 140 -4.26 -6.67 -0.10
C CYS A 140 -3.80 -7.66 -1.15
N GLU A 141 -2.55 -8.07 -1.09
CA GLU A 141 -1.96 -9.06 -1.99
C GLU A 141 -0.69 -9.61 -1.36
N SER A 142 -0.32 -10.84 -1.71
CA SER A 142 0.94 -11.47 -1.36
C SER A 142 1.71 -11.82 -2.63
N GLY A 143 3.02 -11.63 -2.62
CA GLY A 143 3.88 -11.97 -3.75
C GLY A 143 4.51 -13.36 -3.63
N SER A 144 4.10 -14.15 -2.64
CA SER A 144 4.64 -15.48 -2.37
C SER A 144 3.55 -16.55 -2.40
N PRO A 145 3.58 -17.53 -3.33
CA PRO A 145 2.59 -18.61 -3.36
C PRO A 145 2.68 -19.55 -2.15
N ASN A 146 3.85 -19.62 -1.53
CA ASN A 146 4.20 -20.55 -0.45
C ASN A 146 4.74 -19.82 0.76
N TYR A 147 5.10 -20.56 1.81
CA TYR A 147 5.78 -19.99 2.98
C TYR A 147 7.01 -19.18 2.53
N PRO A 148 7.06 -17.88 2.85
CA PRO A 148 8.09 -17.03 2.27
C PRO A 148 9.45 -17.22 2.95
N SER A 149 10.49 -16.91 2.21
CA SER A 149 11.88 -16.85 2.65
C SER A 149 12.34 -15.39 2.69
N SER A 150 13.47 -15.10 3.35
CA SER A 150 14.06 -13.76 3.44
C SER A 150 14.68 -13.31 2.10
N THR A 151 13.83 -13.13 1.09
CA THR A 151 14.15 -12.67 -0.25
C THR A 151 13.14 -11.64 -0.72
N LEU A 152 13.50 -10.87 -1.75
CA LEU A 152 12.59 -10.01 -2.48
C LEU A 152 11.85 -10.83 -3.54
N TYR A 153 10.52 -10.82 -3.49
CA TYR A 153 9.64 -11.47 -4.47
C TYR A 153 9.34 -10.48 -5.59
N THR A 154 10.03 -10.61 -6.72
CA THR A 154 9.92 -9.66 -7.85
C THR A 154 9.06 -10.17 -9.01
N SER A 155 8.69 -11.45 -9.01
CA SER A 155 7.86 -12.04 -10.06
C SER A 155 6.41 -11.58 -10.00
N ASP A 156 5.93 -11.33 -8.78
CA ASP A 156 4.55 -11.01 -8.47
C ASP A 156 4.49 -9.67 -7.70
N PRO A 157 4.31 -8.53 -8.42
CA PRO A 157 4.24 -7.21 -7.82
C PRO A 157 2.95 -7.01 -7.04
N LEU A 158 3.06 -6.51 -5.80
CA LEU A 158 1.91 -6.29 -4.94
C LEU A 158 1.02 -5.14 -5.42
N TRP A 159 -0.27 -5.35 -5.25
CA TRP A 159 -1.41 -4.46 -5.45
C TRP A 159 -1.63 -4.05 -6.91
N ASP A 160 -1.21 -4.90 -7.84
CA ASP A 160 -1.35 -4.66 -9.26
C ASP A 160 -2.61 -5.32 -9.88
N GLY A 161 -3.26 -6.20 -9.12
CA GLY A 161 -4.49 -6.89 -9.50
C GLY A 161 -4.26 -8.08 -10.44
N GLN A 162 -3.06 -8.64 -10.46
CA GLN A 162 -2.67 -9.77 -11.29
C GLN A 162 -2.11 -10.90 -10.43
N GLU A 163 -1.97 -12.09 -10.99
CA GLU A 163 -1.31 -13.22 -10.32
C GLU A 163 -1.90 -13.72 -8.97
N CYS A 164 -2.97 -13.13 -8.44
CA CYS A 164 -3.71 -13.70 -7.30
C CYS A 164 -4.39 -15.05 -7.65
N ASN A 165 -3.83 -16.16 -7.17
CA ASN A 165 -4.40 -17.48 -7.41
C ASN A 165 -5.22 -18.00 -6.22
N GLY A 166 -6.04 -19.02 -6.48
CA GLY A 166 -6.73 -19.80 -5.44
C GLY A 166 -7.58 -18.93 -4.51
N ILE A 167 -7.26 -18.95 -3.22
CA ILE A 167 -8.05 -18.26 -2.20
C ILE A 167 -7.83 -16.74 -2.18
N GLU A 168 -6.74 -16.24 -2.75
CA GLU A 168 -6.45 -14.80 -2.84
C GLU A 168 -7.16 -14.13 -4.02
N SER A 169 -7.70 -14.91 -4.97
CA SER A 169 -8.41 -14.38 -6.15
C SER A 169 -9.44 -13.26 -5.88
N PRO A 170 -10.18 -13.20 -4.75
CA PRO A 170 -11.07 -12.07 -4.47
C PRO A 170 -10.32 -10.74 -4.26
N CYS A 171 -9.07 -10.78 -3.81
CA CYS A 171 -8.22 -9.61 -3.59
C CYS A 171 -7.84 -8.88 -4.88
N CYS A 172 -7.58 -9.63 -5.96
CA CYS A 172 -7.35 -9.05 -7.29
C CYS A 172 -8.65 -8.68 -8.02
N SER A 173 -9.80 -9.15 -7.56
CA SER A 173 -11.10 -8.90 -8.20
C SER A 173 -11.83 -7.67 -7.63
N VAL A 174 -11.14 -6.85 -6.85
CA VAL A 174 -11.73 -5.65 -6.22
C VAL A 174 -11.89 -4.51 -7.23
N PRO A 175 -13.00 -3.73 -7.15
CA PRO A 175 -13.19 -2.61 -8.05
C PRO A 175 -12.06 -1.58 -7.97
N GLY A 176 -11.54 -1.16 -9.12
CA GLY A 176 -10.59 -0.06 -9.25
C GLY A 176 -9.12 -0.46 -9.22
N ILE A 177 -8.74 -1.63 -8.70
CA ILE A 177 -7.33 -2.09 -8.70
C ILE A 177 -6.75 -2.05 -10.14
N PRO A 178 -5.54 -1.49 -10.36
CA PRO A 178 -4.54 -1.02 -9.38
C PRO A 178 -4.70 0.44 -8.91
N TRP A 179 -5.78 1.12 -9.29
CA TRP A 179 -6.05 2.51 -8.94
C TRP A 179 -7.07 2.63 -7.81
N PHE A 180 -6.62 3.02 -6.62
CA PHE A 180 -7.55 3.36 -5.55
C PHE A 180 -8.20 4.72 -5.80
N HIS A 181 -9.48 4.83 -5.41
CA HIS A 181 -10.27 6.06 -5.52
C HIS A 181 -10.95 6.35 -4.19
N ARG A 182 -10.59 7.49 -3.58
CA ARG A 182 -11.21 8.00 -2.37
C ARG A 182 -12.02 9.25 -2.70
N ASP A 183 -13.33 9.18 -2.51
CA ASP A 183 -14.25 10.30 -2.73
C ASP A 183 -14.82 10.81 -1.40
N TYR A 184 -14.59 12.09 -1.09
CA TYR A 184 -15.11 12.78 0.09
C TYR A 184 -16.39 13.58 -0.19
N GLY A 185 -16.99 13.40 -1.38
CA GLY A 185 -18.19 14.09 -1.84
C GLY A 185 -17.96 15.59 -1.99
N ASN A 186 -18.77 16.39 -1.30
CA ASN A 186 -18.67 17.86 -1.33
C ASN A 186 -17.64 18.42 -0.32
N THR A 187 -17.05 17.56 0.52
CA THR A 187 -16.06 18.00 1.50
C THR A 187 -14.73 18.20 0.80
N THR A 188 -14.19 19.41 0.86
CA THR A 188 -12.88 19.73 0.31
C THR A 188 -11.87 19.98 1.43
N THR A 189 -10.59 19.75 1.12
CA THR A 189 -9.47 20.01 2.02
C THR A 189 -8.25 20.47 1.22
N THR A 190 -7.28 21.06 1.92
CA THR A 190 -5.94 21.37 1.41
C THR A 190 -4.87 20.56 2.15
N ASP A 191 -5.26 19.48 2.83
CA ASP A 191 -4.33 18.61 3.54
C ASP A 191 -3.22 18.08 2.63
N TYR A 192 -2.02 17.87 3.16
CA TYR A 192 -1.01 17.09 2.46
C TYR A 192 -1.47 15.64 2.32
N ILE A 193 -0.92 14.94 1.33
CA ILE A 193 -1.00 13.48 1.24
C ILE A 193 0.29 12.89 1.82
N GLU A 194 0.18 11.88 2.66
CA GLU A 194 1.30 11.18 3.27
C GLU A 194 1.32 9.74 2.77
N LEU A 195 2.48 9.30 2.27
CA LEU A 195 2.77 7.90 2.02
C LEU A 195 3.64 7.39 3.17
N ARG A 196 3.26 6.24 3.74
CA ARG A 196 3.98 5.59 4.83
C ARG A 196 4.27 4.15 4.45
N VAL A 197 5.51 3.69 4.58
CA VAL A 197 5.84 2.26 4.52
C VAL A 197 6.04 1.78 5.96
N CYS A 198 5.28 0.76 6.34
CA CYS A 198 5.20 0.26 7.71
C CYS A 198 5.55 -1.23 7.77
N ALA A 199 6.19 -1.65 8.87
CA ALA A 199 6.32 -3.06 9.26
C ALA A 199 6.47 -3.15 10.78
N SER A 200 6.14 -4.29 11.37
CA SER A 200 6.21 -4.49 12.81
C SER A 200 7.64 -4.69 13.30
N ILE A 201 8.45 -5.44 12.54
CA ILE A 201 9.84 -5.75 12.86
C ILE A 201 10.77 -5.47 11.67
N GLY A 202 12.06 -5.30 11.97
CA GLY A 202 13.05 -4.83 11.00
C GLY A 202 13.87 -5.90 10.29
N SER A 203 13.78 -7.16 10.72
CA SER A 203 14.67 -8.23 10.27
C SER A 203 14.02 -9.21 9.32
N GLU A 204 12.70 -9.44 9.44
CA GLU A 204 11.99 -10.42 8.63
C GLU A 204 11.37 -9.77 7.38
N ASP A 205 10.84 -8.55 7.51
CA ASP A 205 9.93 -7.95 6.50
C ASP A 205 10.48 -6.69 5.84
N SER A 206 11.75 -6.39 6.14
CA SER A 206 12.52 -5.35 5.46
C SER A 206 13.93 -5.83 5.13
N PRO A 207 14.43 -5.61 3.90
CA PRO A 207 15.80 -5.94 3.53
C PRO A 207 16.86 -5.05 4.21
#